data_AF-W6YX03-F1
#
_entry.id   AF-W6YX03-F1
#
_cell.length_a   1.000
_cell.length_b   1.000
_cell.length_c   1.000
_cell.angle_alpha   90.00
_cell.angle_beta   90.00
_cell.angle_gamma   90.00
#
_symmetry.space_group_name_H-M   'P 1'
#
loop_
_entity.id
_entity.type
_entity.pdbx_description
1 polymer ?
#
loop_
_entity_poly.entity_id
_entity_poly.type
_entity_poly.pdbx_seq_one_letter_code
_entity_poly.pdbx_strand_id
1 'polypeptide(L)'
;MRRPGFFSILQRHPFMVADSESDDHDFQLRIQPRAGFTSRLLTQTLYRTRELSAFIEGPYGQGFDLRDFGTVVLFASGIGIVGHLAYVQKLIRDHQQSKTKTRDILLIWHVDDKYQLDLVWEVMNIILRKDDLPSTATHKDTGITSRSGKKDRYLGGSTTGENPGIIDVYIYGDYEIFNEAGNAVSYRRTGSRIAEVKGKPDVRQIINDVLETRNGRLAICGKIFHSLSLH
;
A
#
# COMPACT_ATOMS: atom_id res chain seq x y z
N MET A 1 36.66 20.75 -2.62
CA MET A 1 35.47 20.59 -3.48
C MET A 1 35.77 19.54 -4.55
N ARG A 2 35.17 18.35 -4.48
CA ARG A 2 35.33 17.31 -5.52
C ARG A 2 34.35 17.60 -6.66
N ARG A 3 34.87 17.76 -7.88
CA ARG A 3 34.09 17.94 -9.12
C ARG A 3 33.09 16.77 -9.29
N PRO A 4 31.82 17.02 -9.65
CA PRO A 4 30.92 15.95 -10.06
C PRO A 4 31.45 15.36 -11.38
N GLY A 5 31.67 14.04 -11.40
CA GLY A 5 32.10 13.33 -12.60
C GLY A 5 31.03 13.39 -13.70
N PHE A 6 31.48 13.61 -14.94
CA PHE A 6 30.68 13.83 -16.16
C PHE A 6 29.68 12.70 -16.53
N PHE A 7 29.62 11.59 -15.80
CA PHE A 7 28.75 10.45 -16.11
C PHE A 7 27.54 10.27 -15.17
N SER A 8 27.31 11.17 -14.21
CA SER A 8 26.19 11.01 -13.26
C SER A 8 24.87 11.66 -13.70
N ILE A 9 24.91 12.60 -14.65
CA ILE A 9 23.75 13.41 -15.09
C ILE A 9 22.79 12.63 -16.02
N LEU A 10 23.21 11.46 -16.53
CA LEU A 10 22.43 10.64 -17.47
C LEU A 10 21.72 9.44 -16.84
N GLN A 11 21.87 9.21 -15.53
CA GLN A 11 21.14 8.12 -14.89
C GLN A 11 19.71 8.56 -14.57
N ARG A 12 18.81 8.33 -15.52
CA ARG A 12 17.36 8.43 -15.30
C ARG A 12 16.93 7.24 -14.44
N HIS A 13 16.37 7.52 -13.27
CA HIS A 13 15.86 6.49 -12.36
C HIS A 13 14.35 6.66 -12.22
N PRO A 14 13.53 5.67 -12.60
CA PRO A 14 12.10 5.76 -12.40
C PRO A 14 11.78 5.64 -10.91
N PHE A 15 10.97 6.58 -10.40
CA PHE A 15 10.46 6.56 -9.04
C PHE A 15 8.93 6.62 -9.07
N MET A 16 8.29 5.93 -8.12
CA MET A 16 6.86 6.04 -7.91
C MET A 16 6.55 7.28 -7.08
N VAL A 17 5.55 8.04 -7.53
CA VAL A 17 4.98 9.15 -6.77
C VAL A 17 4.11 8.57 -5.66
N ALA A 18 4.41 8.93 -4.42
CA ALA A 18 3.73 8.45 -3.22
C ALA A 18 2.45 9.24 -2.94
N ASP A 19 2.54 10.56 -3.06
CA ASP A 19 1.41 11.47 -2.98
C ASP A 19 1.67 12.66 -3.90
N SER A 20 0.60 13.27 -4.37
CA SER A 20 0.61 14.51 -5.13
C SER A 20 -0.53 15.36 -4.60
N GLU A 21 -0.19 16.49 -4.00
CA GLU A 21 -1.20 17.46 -3.61
C GLU A 21 -1.70 18.19 -4.85
N SER A 22 -3.01 18.38 -4.97
CA SER A 22 -3.61 18.89 -6.21
C SER A 22 -3.32 20.37 -6.47
N ASP A 23 -2.95 21.11 -5.43
CA ASP A 23 -3.00 22.58 -5.46
C ASP A 23 -1.62 23.23 -5.50
N ASP A 24 -0.53 22.53 -5.13
CA ASP A 24 0.78 23.17 -4.92
C ASP A 24 1.96 22.58 -5.71
N HIS A 25 1.73 21.95 -6.87
CA HIS A 25 2.78 21.34 -7.72
C HIS A 25 3.78 20.40 -6.99
N ASP A 26 3.46 20.04 -5.76
CA ASP A 26 4.30 19.32 -4.83
C ASP A 26 3.92 17.85 -4.85
N PHE A 27 4.96 17.03 -4.97
CA PHE A 27 4.82 15.60 -4.98
C PHE A 27 5.91 14.95 -4.13
N GLN A 28 5.55 13.85 -3.49
CA GLN A 28 6.45 13.14 -2.61
C GLN A 28 6.96 11.86 -3.27
N LEU A 29 8.28 11.63 -3.18
CA LEU A 29 8.92 10.37 -3.57
C LEU A 29 9.42 9.64 -2.33
N ARG A 30 9.14 8.34 -2.23
CA ARG A 30 9.73 7.45 -1.21
C ARG A 30 10.78 6.57 -1.89
N ILE A 31 12.05 6.86 -1.62
CA ILE A 31 13.18 6.25 -2.32
C ILE A 31 13.87 5.24 -1.40
N GLN A 32 13.81 3.96 -1.76
CA GLN A 32 14.64 2.95 -1.10
C GLN A 32 16.11 3.10 -1.55
N PRO A 33 17.06 3.24 -0.62
CA PRO A 33 18.48 3.25 -0.93
C PRO A 33 18.91 1.91 -1.55
N ARG A 34 19.38 1.97 -2.78
CA ARG A 34 20.11 0.90 -3.48
C ARG A 34 21.55 1.32 -3.75
N ALA A 35 22.39 0.34 -4.07
CA ALA A 35 23.79 0.56 -4.44
C ALA A 35 23.89 1.63 -5.55
N GLY A 36 24.86 2.55 -5.42
CA GLY A 36 25.07 3.63 -6.39
C GLY A 36 24.36 4.93 -6.02
N PHE A 37 23.58 5.49 -6.95
CA PHE A 37 23.02 6.84 -6.86
C PHE A 37 22.17 7.07 -5.60
N THR A 38 21.20 6.19 -5.32
CA THR A 38 20.26 6.33 -4.21
C THR A 38 20.93 6.20 -2.84
N SER A 39 21.97 5.36 -2.71
CA SER A 39 22.77 5.28 -1.48
C SER A 39 23.58 6.56 -1.26
N ARG A 40 24.18 7.12 -2.32
CA ARG A 40 24.88 8.42 -2.26
C ARG A 40 23.93 9.56 -1.90
N LEU A 41 22.71 9.54 -2.44
CA LEU A 41 21.66 10.50 -2.12
C LEU A 41 21.33 10.45 -0.62
N LEU A 42 21.10 9.25 -0.08
CA LEU A 42 20.89 9.08 1.36
C LEU A 42 22.07 9.63 2.17
N THR A 43 23.31 9.19 1.90
CA THR A 43 24.50 9.63 2.66
C THR A 43 24.66 11.15 2.66
N GLN A 44 24.29 11.81 1.57
CA GLN A 44 24.36 13.26 1.45
C GLN A 44 23.31 13.99 2.32
N THR A 45 22.15 13.36 2.59
CA THR A 45 21.06 13.92 3.38
C THR A 45 21.04 13.44 4.83
N LEU A 46 21.83 12.42 5.20
CA LEU A 46 21.87 11.86 6.57
C LEU A 46 22.17 12.91 7.66
N TYR A 47 23.02 13.89 7.36
CA TYR A 47 23.48 14.86 8.35
C TYR A 47 22.62 16.14 8.40
N ARG A 48 21.90 16.45 7.32
CA ARG A 48 21.06 17.65 7.21
C ARG A 48 20.12 17.51 6.03
N THR A 49 18.88 17.99 6.19
CA THR A 49 17.98 18.24 5.07
C THR A 49 18.67 19.16 4.07
N ARG A 50 18.76 18.70 2.82
CA ARG A 50 19.36 19.45 1.72
C ARG A 50 18.34 19.63 0.62
N GLU A 51 18.24 20.87 0.15
CA GLU A 51 17.55 21.17 -1.10
C GLU A 51 18.48 20.80 -2.25
N LEU A 52 17.96 20.01 -3.19
CA LEU A 52 18.68 19.53 -4.36
C LEU A 52 17.84 19.86 -5.59
N SER A 53 18.46 20.47 -6.59
CA SER A 53 17.82 20.64 -7.90
C SER A 53 17.84 19.30 -8.65
N ALA A 54 16.70 18.90 -9.18
CA ALA A 54 16.56 17.71 -9.99
C ALA A 54 15.76 18.03 -11.26
N PHE A 55 16.10 17.37 -12.37
CA PHE A 55 15.27 17.37 -13.57
C PHE A 55 14.26 16.23 -13.46
N ILE A 56 12.98 16.57 -13.59
CA ILE A 56 11.87 15.62 -13.51
C ILE A 56 11.28 15.49 -14.91
N GLU A 57 11.15 14.25 -15.36
CA GLU A 57 10.50 13.89 -16.62
C GLU A 57 9.37 12.92 -16.25
N GLY A 58 8.16 13.17 -16.71
CA GLY A 58 6.99 12.37 -16.37
C GLY A 58 5.69 13.18 -16.38
N PRO A 59 4.55 12.56 -16.00
CA PRO A 59 4.40 11.21 -15.47
C PRO A 59 4.44 10.10 -16.55
N TYR A 60 4.93 8.91 -16.19
CA TYR A 60 5.00 7.74 -17.08
C TYR A 60 4.01 6.62 -16.77
N GLY A 61 3.34 6.68 -15.61
CA GLY A 61 2.38 5.66 -15.21
C GLY A 61 1.04 5.86 -15.91
N GLN A 62 0.44 4.77 -16.39
CA GLN A 62 -0.96 4.77 -16.81
C GLN A 62 -1.84 4.37 -15.62
N GLY A 63 -2.84 5.21 -15.32
CA GLY A 63 -3.84 4.92 -14.30
C GLY A 63 -4.70 3.71 -14.68
N PHE A 64 -4.94 2.81 -13.73
CA PHE A 64 -5.99 1.80 -13.87
C PHE A 64 -7.33 2.36 -13.37
N ASP A 65 -8.40 2.15 -14.15
CA ASP A 65 -9.75 2.44 -13.68
C ASP A 65 -10.30 1.26 -12.90
N LEU A 66 -10.18 1.33 -11.57
CA LEU A 66 -10.65 0.31 -10.65
C LEU A 66 -12.07 0.60 -10.12
N ARG A 67 -12.74 1.65 -10.63
CA ARG A 67 -14.00 2.14 -10.06
C ARG A 67 -15.18 1.19 -10.22
N ASP A 68 -15.15 0.32 -11.22
CA ASP A 68 -16.22 -0.63 -11.51
C ASP A 68 -16.08 -1.99 -10.81
N PHE A 69 -14.99 -2.19 -10.06
CA PHE A 69 -14.72 -3.43 -9.34
C PHE A 69 -15.20 -3.32 -7.89
N GLY A 70 -15.95 -4.31 -7.43
CA GLY A 70 -16.46 -4.37 -6.05
C GLY A 70 -15.34 -4.74 -5.07
N THR A 71 -14.43 -5.62 -5.49
CA THR A 71 -13.27 -6.06 -4.72
C THR A 71 -11.99 -5.82 -5.51
N VAL A 72 -10.99 -5.24 -4.85
CA VAL A 72 -9.66 -4.99 -5.42
C VAL A 72 -8.61 -5.66 -4.54
N VAL A 73 -7.80 -6.53 -5.12
CA VAL A 73 -6.68 -7.20 -4.45
C VAL A 73 -5.37 -6.67 -5.03
N LEU A 74 -4.50 -6.17 -4.16
CA LEU A 74 -3.24 -5.52 -4.51
C LEU A 74 -2.08 -6.33 -3.93
N PHE A 75 -1.17 -6.79 -4.78
CA PHE A 75 0.05 -7.49 -4.40
C PHE A 75 1.27 -6.59 -4.60
N ALA A 76 1.96 -6.28 -3.51
CA ALA A 76 3.13 -5.42 -3.50
C ALA A 76 4.34 -6.12 -2.88
N SER A 77 5.54 -5.83 -3.40
CA SER A 77 6.81 -6.29 -2.84
C SER A 77 7.73 -5.11 -2.57
N GLY A 78 8.35 -5.08 -1.39
CA GLY A 78 9.28 -4.04 -0.98
C GLY A 78 8.73 -2.63 -1.17
N ILE A 79 9.53 -1.70 -1.70
CA ILE A 79 9.11 -0.30 -1.95
C ILE A 79 8.04 -0.17 -3.06
N GLY A 80 7.73 -1.25 -3.79
CA GLY A 80 6.65 -1.31 -4.79
C GLY A 80 5.25 -1.02 -4.23
N ILE A 81 5.10 -1.07 -2.91
CA ILE A 81 3.90 -0.67 -2.17
C ILE A 81 3.51 0.79 -2.38
N VAL A 82 4.49 1.68 -2.62
CA VAL A 82 4.26 3.13 -2.72
C VAL A 82 3.27 3.47 -3.83
N GLY A 83 3.43 2.86 -5.01
CA GLY A 83 2.48 3.05 -6.12
C GLY A 83 1.08 2.54 -5.77
N HIS A 84 0.97 1.40 -5.09
CA HIS A 84 -0.31 0.85 -4.64
C HIS A 84 -1.01 1.77 -3.64
N LEU A 85 -0.26 2.36 -2.70
CA LEU A 85 -0.81 3.30 -1.72
C LEU A 85 -1.38 4.57 -2.38
N ALA A 86 -0.72 5.10 -3.41
CA ALA A 86 -1.26 6.22 -4.18
C ALA A 86 -2.60 5.88 -4.85
N TYR A 87 -2.73 4.67 -5.41
CA TYR A 87 -4.00 4.18 -5.96
C TYR A 87 -5.07 3.99 -4.88
N VAL A 88 -4.71 3.41 -3.75
CA VAL A 88 -5.60 3.18 -2.61
C VAL A 88 -6.13 4.51 -2.08
N GLN A 89 -5.27 5.52 -1.92
CA GLN A 89 -5.66 6.87 -1.49
C GLN A 89 -6.72 7.47 -2.43
N LYS A 90 -6.56 7.30 -3.74
CA LYS A 90 -7.56 7.71 -4.73
C LYS A 90 -8.86 6.92 -4.57
N LEU A 91 -8.80 5.60 -4.41
CA LEU A 91 -9.99 4.75 -4.25
C LEU A 91 -10.79 5.08 -2.99
N ILE A 92 -10.12 5.35 -1.86
CA ILE A 92 -10.78 5.77 -0.61
C ILE A 92 -11.50 7.11 -0.81
N ARG A 93 -10.83 8.09 -1.44
CA ARG A 93 -11.46 9.37 -1.75
C ARG A 93 -12.66 9.21 -2.68
N ASP A 94 -12.53 8.41 -3.74
CA ASP A 94 -13.62 8.14 -4.67
C ASP A 94 -14.78 7.39 -3.97
N HIS A 95 -14.46 6.52 -3.00
CA HIS A 95 -15.46 5.81 -2.18
C HIS A 95 -16.24 6.76 -1.27
N GLN A 96 -15.54 7.67 -0.58
CA GLN A 96 -16.17 8.70 0.25
C GLN A 96 -17.07 9.64 -0.56
N GLN A 97 -16.72 9.88 -1.83
CA GLN A 97 -17.52 10.67 -2.77
C GLN A 97 -18.60 9.85 -3.50
N SER A 98 -18.78 8.56 -3.18
CA SER A 98 -19.71 7.65 -3.87
C SER A 98 -19.48 7.55 -5.39
N LYS A 99 -18.24 7.76 -5.86
CA LYS A 99 -17.83 7.72 -7.28
C LYS A 99 -17.30 6.35 -7.73
N THR A 100 -17.17 5.40 -6.81
CA THR A 100 -16.67 4.04 -7.08
C THR A 100 -17.60 2.98 -6.49
N LYS A 101 -17.65 1.83 -7.15
CA LYS A 101 -18.31 0.61 -6.66
C LYS A 101 -17.41 -0.21 -5.74
N THR A 102 -16.13 0.15 -5.59
CA THR A 102 -15.19 -0.55 -4.70
C THR A 102 -15.66 -0.50 -3.26
N ARG A 103 -15.84 -1.68 -2.66
CA ARG A 103 -16.26 -1.87 -1.25
C ARG A 103 -15.22 -2.61 -0.42
N ASP A 104 -14.34 -3.37 -1.06
CA ASP A 104 -13.29 -4.10 -0.38
C ASP A 104 -11.97 -3.96 -1.13
N ILE A 105 -10.94 -3.53 -0.40
CA ILE A 105 -9.56 -3.42 -0.85
C ILE A 105 -8.72 -4.33 0.03
N LEU A 106 -8.07 -5.32 -0.57
CA LEU A 106 -7.15 -6.22 0.11
C LEU A 106 -5.73 -5.93 -0.37
N LEU A 107 -4.88 -5.40 0.51
CA LEU A 107 -3.50 -5.08 0.21
C LEU A 107 -2.58 -6.12 0.84
N ILE A 108 -1.97 -6.97 0.01
CA ILE A 108 -0.96 -7.94 0.41
C ILE A 108 0.42 -7.38 0.08
N TRP A 109 1.23 -7.16 1.11
CA TRP A 109 2.56 -6.59 1.00
C TRP A 109 3.62 -7.53 1.56
N HIS A 110 4.58 -7.94 0.74
CA HIS A 110 5.77 -8.64 1.19
C HIS A 110 6.92 -7.65 1.42
N VAL A 111 7.45 -7.67 2.62
CA VAL A 111 8.54 -6.82 3.11
C VAL A 111 9.81 -7.66 3.15
N ASP A 112 10.83 -7.19 2.45
CA ASP A 112 12.14 -7.84 2.44
C ASP A 112 13.01 -7.38 3.63
N ASP A 113 12.85 -6.11 4.03
CA ASP A 113 13.62 -5.47 5.11
C ASP A 113 12.71 -4.55 5.94
N LYS A 114 12.86 -4.55 7.27
CA LYS A 114 12.11 -3.67 8.20
C LYS A 114 12.25 -2.20 7.85
N TYR A 115 13.35 -1.76 7.27
CA TYR A 115 13.51 -0.38 6.81
C TYR A 115 12.43 0.03 5.78
N GLN A 116 11.92 -0.91 4.98
CA GLN A 116 10.81 -0.63 4.05
C GLN A 116 9.50 -0.33 4.78
N LEU A 117 9.28 -0.93 5.97
CA LEU A 117 8.16 -0.58 6.85
C LEU A 117 8.29 0.87 7.28
N ASP A 118 9.45 1.26 7.83
CA ASP A 118 9.68 2.62 8.33
C ASP A 118 9.47 3.69 7.26
N LEU A 119 9.91 3.41 6.02
CA LEU A 119 9.73 4.32 4.88
C LEU A 119 8.27 4.61 4.53
N VAL A 120 7.39 3.63 4.74
CA VAL A 120 6.02 3.62 4.21
C VAL A 120 4.98 3.77 5.33
N TRP A 121 5.37 3.51 6.57
CA TRP A 121 4.51 3.49 7.75
C TRP A 121 3.65 4.74 7.90
N GLU A 122 4.26 5.91 7.71
CA GLU A 122 3.56 7.20 7.78
C GLU A 122 2.45 7.31 6.72
N VAL A 123 2.79 7.06 5.45
CA VAL A 123 1.85 7.13 4.33
C VAL A 123 0.72 6.13 4.51
N MET A 124 1.03 4.90 4.92
CA MET A 124 0.05 3.86 5.19
C MET A 124 -0.92 4.28 6.31
N ASN A 125 -0.42 4.84 7.41
CA ASN A 125 -1.27 5.31 8.51
C ASN A 125 -2.15 6.50 8.11
N ILE A 126 -1.65 7.41 7.29
CA ILE A 126 -2.45 8.53 6.76
C ILE A 126 -3.63 7.97 5.93
N ILE A 127 -3.36 6.98 5.08
CA ILE A 127 -4.38 6.34 4.23
C ILE A 127 -5.43 5.60 5.08
N LEU A 128 -5.00 4.82 6.07
CA LEU A 128 -5.90 4.09 6.96
C LEU A 128 -6.78 5.05 7.77
N ARG A 129 -6.20 6.14 8.30
CA ARG A 129 -6.96 7.18 9.00
C ARG A 129 -7.96 7.89 8.09
N LYS A 130 -7.60 8.19 6.84
CA LYS A 130 -8.53 8.79 5.87
C LYS A 130 -9.74 7.89 5.65
N ASP A 131 -9.55 6.58 5.59
CA ASP A 131 -10.63 5.59 5.45
C ASP A 131 -11.50 5.44 6.72
N ASP A 132 -10.97 5.77 7.90
CA ASP A 132 -11.75 5.80 9.15
C ASP A 132 -12.74 6.96 9.22
N LEU A 133 -12.46 8.06 8.52
CA LEU A 133 -13.28 9.26 8.61
C LEU A 133 -14.65 9.00 7.96
N PRO A 134 -15.76 9.25 8.68
CA PRO A 134 -17.09 9.16 8.10
C PRO A 134 -17.20 10.18 6.98
N SER A 135 -17.65 9.74 5.80
CA SER A 135 -17.93 10.61 4.67
C SER A 135 -18.92 11.69 5.08
N THR A 136 -18.43 12.91 5.32
CA THR A 136 -19.26 14.08 5.63
C THR A 136 -19.93 14.57 4.36
N ALA A 137 -21.09 13.97 4.03
CA ALA A 137 -22.06 14.54 3.08
C ALA A 137 -23.50 14.11 3.42
N THR A 138 -24.19 15.02 4.10
CA THR A 138 -25.63 15.38 4.07
C THR A 138 -26.63 14.44 3.35
N HIS A 139 -27.54 13.86 4.16
CA HIS A 139 -28.97 13.50 3.94
C HIS A 139 -29.56 13.45 2.50
N LYS A 140 -30.03 12.26 2.07
CA LYS A 140 -31.48 11.90 1.92
C LYS A 140 -31.68 10.48 1.35
N ASP A 141 -32.36 9.67 2.15
CA ASP A 141 -33.29 8.55 1.88
C ASP A 141 -33.34 7.92 0.47
N THR A 142 -33.19 6.60 0.39
CA THR A 142 -34.31 5.62 0.43
C THR A 142 -33.72 4.21 0.25
N GLY A 143 -34.22 3.27 1.07
CA GLY A 143 -33.61 1.97 1.34
C GLY A 143 -33.27 1.09 0.13
N ILE A 144 -32.14 0.40 0.24
CA ILE A 144 -32.03 -1.05 0.42
C ILE A 144 -30.68 -1.24 1.13
N THR A 145 -30.72 -1.52 2.43
CA THR A 145 -29.56 -1.94 3.20
C THR A 145 -29.27 -3.39 2.85
N SER A 146 -28.61 -3.63 1.72
CA SER A 146 -27.85 -4.88 1.54
C SER A 146 -26.64 -4.82 2.46
N ARG A 147 -26.90 -5.09 3.74
CA ARG A 147 -25.91 -5.31 4.79
C ARG A 147 -25.19 -6.62 4.45
N SER A 148 -24.25 -6.54 3.50
CA SER A 148 -23.29 -7.61 3.26
C SER A 148 -22.36 -7.62 4.48
N GLY A 149 -22.76 -8.37 5.51
CA GLY A 149 -21.85 -8.71 6.59
C GLY A 149 -20.59 -9.28 5.98
N LYS A 150 -19.46 -8.62 6.22
CA LYS A 150 -18.12 -9.03 5.80
C LYS A 150 -17.82 -10.35 6.54
N LYS A 151 -18.32 -11.46 5.99
CA LYS A 151 -18.02 -12.81 6.47
C LYS A 151 -16.51 -13.01 6.32
N ASP A 152 -15.90 -13.39 7.44
CA ASP A 152 -14.58 -13.96 7.63
C ASP A 152 -13.44 -13.24 6.89
N ARG A 153 -12.73 -12.38 7.63
CA ARG A 153 -11.44 -11.83 7.17
C ARG A 153 -10.49 -13.01 6.90
N TYR A 154 -9.73 -12.93 5.80
CA TYR A 154 -8.89 -14.01 5.24
C TYR A 154 -7.95 -14.73 6.24
N LEU A 155 -7.53 -14.11 7.35
CA LEU A 155 -6.73 -14.76 8.42
C LEU A 155 -7.35 -14.64 9.82
N GLY A 156 -8.67 -14.50 9.92
CA GLY A 156 -9.37 -14.32 11.17
C GLY A 156 -9.14 -12.93 11.78
N GLY A 157 -10.23 -12.24 12.13
CA GLY A 157 -10.14 -10.96 12.82
C GLY A 157 -11.40 -10.62 13.57
N SER A 158 -11.22 -10.20 14.83
CA SER A 158 -12.21 -9.78 15.82
C SER A 158 -13.43 -9.05 15.24
N THR A 159 -14.61 -9.49 15.69
CA THR A 159 -15.91 -8.86 15.55
C THR A 159 -16.06 -7.72 16.56
N THR A 160 -15.20 -6.72 16.54
CA THR A 160 -15.42 -5.49 17.31
C THR A 160 -16.03 -4.44 16.37
N GLY A 161 -17.22 -3.96 16.73
CA GLY A 161 -18.15 -3.16 15.92
C GLY A 161 -17.71 -1.72 15.62
N GLU A 162 -16.45 -1.53 15.26
CA GLU A 162 -15.98 -0.29 14.64
C GLU A 162 -16.30 -0.34 13.13
N ASN A 163 -16.65 0.80 12.52
CA ASN A 163 -16.88 0.89 11.08
C ASN A 163 -15.66 0.32 10.34
N PRO A 164 -15.78 -0.87 9.72
CA PRO A 164 -14.66 -1.44 9.01
C PRO A 164 -14.63 -0.71 7.67
N GLY A 165 -13.77 0.29 7.57
CA GLY A 165 -13.44 0.92 6.30
C GLY A 165 -12.98 -0.10 5.27
N ILE A 166 -12.83 0.35 4.03
CA ILE A 166 -12.83 -0.55 2.89
C ILE A 166 -11.51 -1.31 2.73
N ILE A 167 -10.43 -0.92 3.42
CA ILE A 167 -9.09 -1.50 3.26
C ILE A 167 -8.68 -2.45 4.39
N ASP A 168 -8.16 -3.63 4.02
CA ASP A 168 -7.43 -4.54 4.89
C ASP A 168 -5.98 -4.69 4.37
N VAL A 169 -4.99 -4.60 5.25
CA VAL A 169 -3.56 -4.68 4.91
C VAL A 169 -2.93 -5.90 5.58
N TYR A 170 -2.29 -6.74 4.77
CA TYR A 170 -1.55 -7.92 5.19
C TYR A 170 -0.08 -7.74 4.85
N ILE A 171 0.75 -7.71 5.88
CA ILE A 171 2.20 -7.53 5.80
C ILE A 171 2.84 -8.89 6.02
N TYR A 172 3.60 -9.35 5.05
CA TYR A 172 4.37 -10.58 5.07
C TYR A 172 5.85 -10.24 5.16
N GLY A 173 6.62 -11.00 5.93
CA GLY A 173 8.07 -10.85 5.92
C GLY A 173 8.79 -11.88 6.78
N ASP A 174 10.06 -12.07 6.48
CA ASP A 174 10.95 -12.99 7.19
C ASP A 174 11.61 -12.33 8.41
N TYR A 175 10.82 -11.58 9.18
CA TYR A 175 11.29 -10.90 10.39
C TYR A 175 10.56 -11.39 11.65
N GLU A 176 11.20 -11.21 12.80
CA GLU A 176 10.58 -11.55 14.08
C GLU A 176 9.48 -10.55 14.43
N ILE A 177 8.28 -11.10 14.58
CA ILE A 177 7.08 -10.40 15.04
C ILE A 177 6.95 -10.72 16.52
N PHE A 178 6.85 -9.68 17.34
CA PHE A 178 6.68 -9.81 18.79
C PHE A 178 5.25 -9.42 19.17
N ASN A 179 4.62 -10.19 20.05
CA ASN A 179 3.37 -9.80 20.66
C ASN A 179 3.59 -8.75 21.76
N GLU A 180 2.51 -8.27 22.38
CA GLU A 180 2.54 -7.30 23.48
C GLU A 180 3.31 -7.83 24.71
N ALA A 181 3.40 -9.15 24.87
CA ALA A 181 4.16 -9.81 25.93
C ALA A 181 5.65 -10.04 25.58
N GLY A 182 6.11 -9.62 24.40
CA GLY A 182 7.50 -9.79 23.94
C GLY A 182 7.83 -11.19 23.40
N ASN A 183 6.84 -12.06 23.22
CA ASN A 183 7.04 -13.40 22.67
C ASN A 183 7.00 -13.36 21.12
N ALA A 184 7.88 -14.14 20.49
CA ALA A 184 7.88 -14.31 19.05
C ALA A 184 6.61 -15.05 18.59
N VAL A 185 5.87 -14.47 17.66
CA VAL A 185 4.63 -15.02 17.08
C VAL A 185 4.75 -15.10 15.56
N SER A 186 4.05 -16.06 14.94
CA SER A 186 3.97 -16.18 13.48
C SER A 186 2.92 -15.24 12.87
N TYR A 187 2.01 -14.72 13.69
CA TYR A 187 0.92 -13.84 13.29
C TYR A 187 0.67 -12.80 14.38
N ARG A 188 0.47 -11.55 13.97
CA ARG A 188 0.03 -10.45 14.83
C ARG A 188 -0.98 -9.61 14.09
N ARG A 189 -2.12 -9.32 14.71
CA ARG A 189 -3.09 -8.36 14.18
C ARG A 189 -3.02 -7.08 15.00
N THR A 190 -2.81 -5.95 14.33
CA THR A 190 -2.82 -4.62 14.95
C THR A 190 -4.12 -3.93 14.56
N GLY A 191 -5.00 -3.75 15.55
CA GLY A 191 -6.34 -3.20 15.34
C GLY A 191 -7.21 -4.07 14.42
N SER A 192 -8.11 -3.43 13.68
CA SER A 192 -9.08 -4.14 12.83
C SER A 192 -8.58 -4.41 11.41
N ARG A 193 -7.54 -3.70 10.91
CA ARG A 193 -7.16 -3.67 9.48
C ARG A 193 -5.75 -4.16 9.15
N ILE A 194 -4.78 -4.07 10.07
CA ILE A 194 -3.41 -4.48 9.78
C ILE A 194 -3.15 -5.87 10.37
N ALA A 195 -2.65 -6.77 9.55
CA ALA A 195 -2.15 -8.07 9.97
C ALA A 195 -0.71 -8.25 9.51
N GLU A 196 0.15 -8.70 10.41
CA GLU A 196 1.52 -9.11 10.14
C GLU A 196 1.62 -10.63 10.22
N VAL A 197 2.26 -11.23 9.21
CA VAL A 197 2.40 -12.68 9.05
C VAL A 197 3.87 -12.99 8.76
N LYS A 198 4.45 -13.92 9.50
CA LYS A 198 5.82 -14.38 9.24
C LYS A 198 5.83 -15.27 8.00
N GLY A 199 6.77 -15.03 7.09
CA GLY A 199 6.97 -15.83 5.88
C GLY A 199 6.46 -15.15 4.61
N LYS A 200 6.20 -15.97 3.59
CA LYS A 200 5.80 -15.51 2.26
C LYS A 200 4.28 -15.68 2.05
N PRO A 201 3.64 -14.78 1.29
CA PRO A 201 2.24 -14.93 0.95
C PRO A 201 2.03 -16.09 -0.02
N ASP A 202 1.15 -17.04 0.33
CA ASP A 202 0.63 -18.02 -0.64
C ASP A 202 -0.41 -17.34 -1.52
N VAL A 203 0.05 -16.76 -2.63
CA VAL A 203 -0.80 -16.03 -3.58
C VAL A 203 -1.93 -16.89 -4.11
N ARG A 204 -1.71 -18.20 -4.30
CA ARG A 204 -2.75 -19.08 -4.85
C ARG A 204 -3.85 -19.29 -3.84
N GLN A 205 -3.49 -19.58 -2.61
CA GLN A 205 -4.47 -19.71 -1.52
C GLN A 205 -5.23 -18.39 -1.32
N ILE A 206 -4.53 -17.25 -1.31
CA ILE A 206 -5.14 -15.92 -1.18
C ILE A 206 -6.18 -15.67 -2.28
N ILE A 207 -5.81 -15.94 -3.54
CA ILE A 207 -6.72 -15.72 -4.66
C ILE A 207 -7.92 -16.67 -4.59
N ASN A 208 -7.70 -17.94 -4.28
CA ASN A 208 -8.79 -18.93 -4.17
C ASN A 208 -9.79 -18.52 -3.09
N ASP A 209 -9.33 -18.18 -1.89
CA ASP A 209 -10.23 -17.80 -0.80
C ASP A 209 -10.96 -16.49 -1.12
N VAL A 210 -10.32 -15.54 -1.82
CA VAL A 210 -11.00 -14.31 -2.28
C VAL A 210 -12.09 -14.64 -3.30
N LEU A 211 -11.82 -15.54 -4.24
CA LEU A 211 -12.81 -15.98 -5.24
C LEU A 211 -13.98 -16.74 -4.61
N GLU A 212 -13.73 -17.50 -3.55
CA GLU A 212 -14.77 -18.26 -2.83
C GLU A 212 -15.60 -17.36 -1.89
N THR A 213 -14.96 -16.35 -1.28
CA THR A 213 -15.61 -15.52 -0.25
C THR A 213 -16.33 -14.29 -0.82
N ARG A 214 -15.89 -13.77 -1.98
CA ARG A 214 -16.35 -12.48 -2.51
C ARG A 214 -17.18 -12.64 -3.78
N ASN A 215 -18.30 -11.93 -3.82
CA ASN A 215 -19.17 -11.88 -4.98
C ASN A 215 -18.95 -10.59 -5.77
N GLY A 216 -18.87 -10.69 -7.11
CA GLY A 216 -18.85 -9.54 -8.02
C GLY A 216 -17.57 -9.44 -8.85
N ARG A 217 -17.37 -8.27 -9.46
CA ARG A 217 -16.17 -8.01 -10.27
C ARG A 217 -14.95 -7.83 -9.36
N LEU A 218 -13.96 -8.69 -9.57
CA LEU A 218 -12.68 -8.71 -8.88
C LEU A 218 -11.58 -8.13 -9.77
N ALA A 219 -10.80 -7.19 -9.25
CA ALA A 219 -9.54 -6.77 -9.85
C ALA A 219 -8.37 -7.30 -9.02
N ILE A 220 -7.39 -7.91 -9.68
CA ILE A 220 -6.13 -8.34 -9.07
C ILE A 220 -5.02 -7.56 -9.74
N CYS A 221 -4.24 -6.81 -8.96
CA CYS A 221 -3.12 -6.01 -9.46
C CYS A 221 -1.87 -6.31 -8.66
N GLY A 222 -0.73 -6.35 -9.34
CA GLY A 222 0.57 -6.53 -8.70
C GLY A 222 1.45 -7.53 -9.41
N LYS A 223 2.72 -7.57 -9.02
CA LYS A 223 3.61 -8.67 -9.42
C LYS A 223 3.32 -9.85 -8.51
N ILE A 224 2.87 -10.95 -9.11
CA ILE A 224 2.78 -12.23 -8.42
C ILE A 224 4.19 -12.64 -8.02
N PHE A 225 4.37 -13.02 -6.75
CA PHE A 225 5.64 -13.52 -6.21
C PHE A 225 6.01 -14.84 -6.89
N HIS A 226 6.66 -14.78 -8.05
CA HIS A 226 7.18 -15.98 -8.69
C HIS A 226 8.44 -16.42 -7.94
N SER A 227 8.28 -17.40 -7.05
CA SER A 227 9.35 -18.35 -6.76
C SER A 227 9.51 -19.24 -8.00
N LEU A 228 10.30 -18.78 -8.97
CA LEU A 228 11.02 -19.71 -9.84
C LEU A 228 12.44 -19.79 -9.29
N SER A 229 12.60 -20.57 -8.22
CA SER A 229 13.84 -21.29 -8.01
C SER A 229 13.77 -22.47 -8.98
N LEU A 230 14.33 -22.32 -10.18
CA LEU A 230 14.69 -23.45 -11.02
C LEU A 230 16.17 -23.74 -10.77
N HIS A 231 16.42 -25.02 -10.50
CA HIS A 231 17.66 -25.75 -10.21
C HIS A 231 18.99 -25.08 -10.56
#